data_AF-A0A182EEY0-F1
#
_entry.id   AF-A0A182EEY0-F1
#
_cell.length_a   1.000
_cell.length_b   1.000
_cell.length_c   1.000
_cell.angle_alpha   90.00
_cell.angle_beta   90.00
_cell.angle_gamma   90.00
#
_symmetry.space_group_name_H-M   'P 1'
#
loop_
_entity.id
_entity.type
_entity.pdbx_description
1 polymer ?
#
loop_
_entity_poly.entity_id
_entity_poly.type
_entity_poly.pdbx_seq_one_letter_code
_entity_poly.pdbx_strand_id
1 'polypeptide(L)'
;MSCNVMQVTLACSRFRLHIMQISWHAEWKDKFIYSHISIAGAWGGSLQIIRLLASGKIVGYNMNQYRILLPPSSLREMQRSFTSSTFLFPNYNVWSKDEVFATVSDKNYTLKSVEEFFQDINYEVGWYQYQNTAYLLGNFKAPNVAIHCIYGYGIETPELFQWSSLWFPDYQPHTTYGDGDGTVNRRSLEACKKWIGKNGGKKISTYAIKDGEHVEIMSREPVIELIKNIVLMNS
;
A
#
# COMPACT_ATOMS: atom_id res chain seq x y z
N MET A 1 17.37 -4.35 33.14
CA MET A 1 16.31 -4.70 32.18
C MET A 1 16.29 -3.66 31.08
N SER A 2 16.84 -3.98 29.91
CA SER A 2 16.70 -3.13 28.71
C SER A 2 15.28 -3.29 28.17
N CYS A 3 14.50 -2.20 28.21
CA CYS A 3 13.13 -2.17 27.72
C CYS A 3 13.17 -2.05 26.19
N ASN A 4 13.26 -3.18 25.49
CA ASN A 4 13.22 -3.23 24.04
C ASN A 4 11.76 -3.30 23.57
N VAL A 5 11.38 -2.42 22.65
CA VAL A 5 10.02 -2.33 22.12
C VAL A 5 9.92 -3.13 20.82
N MET A 6 8.93 -4.02 20.75
CA MET A 6 8.53 -4.65 19.51
C MET A 6 7.43 -3.83 18.83
N GLN A 7 7.59 -3.52 17.54
CA GLN A 7 6.65 -2.67 16.82
C GLN A 7 5.85 -3.46 15.78
N VAL A 8 4.55 -3.59 16.00
CA VAL A 8 3.61 -4.20 15.05
C VAL A 8 2.85 -3.11 14.30
N THR A 9 2.88 -3.11 12.97
CA THR A 9 2.01 -2.25 12.15
C THR A 9 1.32 -3.03 11.04
N LEU A 10 0.06 -2.66 10.78
CA LEU A 10 -0.77 -3.17 9.71
C LEU A 10 -1.04 -2.07 8.70
N ALA A 11 -0.90 -2.35 7.39
CA ALA A 11 -1.29 -1.50 6.24
C ALA A 11 -0.65 -0.09 6.17
N CYS A 12 -0.11 0.38 7.29
CA CYS A 12 0.57 1.63 7.55
C CYS A 12 2.09 1.42 7.58
N SER A 13 2.57 0.24 7.13
CA SER A 13 4.01 -0.09 7.12
C SER A 13 4.81 0.88 6.25
N ARG A 14 4.18 1.48 5.22
CA ARG A 14 4.78 2.54 4.40
C ARG A 14 5.03 3.83 5.19
N PHE A 15 4.08 4.24 6.04
CA PHE A 15 4.24 5.42 6.92
C PHE A 15 5.22 5.12 8.05
N ARG A 16 5.19 3.92 8.63
CA ARG A 16 6.13 3.52 9.68
C ARG A 16 7.57 3.44 9.18
N LEU A 17 7.79 2.95 7.95
CA LEU A 17 9.09 2.95 7.30
C LEU A 17 9.67 4.36 7.25
N HIS A 18 8.86 5.32 6.82
CA HIS A 18 9.25 6.72 6.68
C HIS A 18 9.73 7.29 8.04
N ILE A 19 8.97 7.05 9.11
CA ILE A 19 9.36 7.45 10.47
C ILE A 19 10.70 6.80 10.88
N MET A 20 10.87 5.49 10.64
CA MET A 20 12.11 4.78 10.97
C MET A 20 13.34 5.24 10.18
N GLN A 21 13.14 5.80 8.99
CA GLN A 21 14.21 6.28 8.12
C GLN A 21 14.64 7.72 8.46
N ILE A 22 13.69 8.60 8.74
CA ILE A 22 13.95 10.05 8.84
C ILE A 22 14.05 10.53 10.27
N SER A 23 13.25 9.96 11.18
CA SER A 23 13.15 10.52 12.52
C SER A 23 14.18 9.94 13.48
N TRP A 24 14.65 8.70 13.28
CA TRP A 24 15.34 7.93 14.34
C TRP A 24 16.79 7.58 13.98
N HIS A 25 17.72 8.00 14.84
CA HIS A 25 19.14 7.67 14.73
C HIS A 25 19.39 6.16 14.87
N ALA A 26 20.45 5.65 14.23
CA ALA A 26 20.77 4.22 14.21
C ALA A 26 20.94 3.65 15.62
N GLU A 27 21.70 4.34 16.48
CA GLU A 27 21.95 3.95 17.87
C GLU A 27 20.65 3.82 18.69
N TRP A 28 19.69 4.73 18.46
CA TRP A 28 18.40 4.68 19.12
C TRP A 28 17.62 3.43 18.66
N LYS A 29 17.60 3.15 17.35
CA LYS A 29 16.91 1.98 16.81
C LYS A 29 17.52 0.68 17.33
N ASP A 30 18.84 0.60 17.37
CA ASP A 30 19.55 -0.57 17.90
C ASP A 30 19.30 -0.78 19.39
N LYS A 31 19.12 0.31 20.15
CA LYS A 31 18.87 0.26 21.59
C LYS A 31 17.42 -0.06 21.95
N PHE A 32 16.45 0.45 21.20
CA PHE A 32 15.04 0.41 21.60
C PHE A 32 14.15 -0.45 20.71
N ILE A 33 14.57 -0.82 19.50
CA ILE A 33 13.75 -1.58 18.57
C ILE A 33 14.29 -2.97 18.40
N TYR A 34 13.52 -3.92 18.91
CA TYR A 34 13.84 -5.33 18.76
C TYR A 34 13.59 -5.79 17.31
N SER A 35 12.34 -5.68 16.87
CA SER A 35 11.91 -6.02 15.52
C SER A 35 10.66 -5.26 15.12
N HIS A 36 10.43 -5.23 13.81
CA HIS A 36 9.25 -4.66 13.20
C HIS A 36 8.41 -5.76 12.53
N ILE A 37 7.18 -5.96 12.97
CA ILE A 37 6.21 -6.83 12.28
C ILE A 37 5.34 -5.94 11.39
N SER A 38 5.40 -6.18 10.08
CA SER A 38 4.55 -5.57 9.08
C SER A 38 3.54 -6.59 8.59
N ILE A 39 2.25 -6.27 8.69
CA ILE A 39 1.16 -7.09 8.19
C ILE A 39 0.49 -6.35 7.03
N ALA A 40 0.32 -7.01 5.89
CA ALA A 40 -0.28 -6.44 4.68
C ALA A 40 0.35 -5.07 4.28
N GLY A 41 1.68 -4.99 4.35
CA GLY A 41 2.41 -3.75 4.12
C GLY A 41 2.34 -3.27 2.67
N ALA A 42 1.67 -2.15 2.42
CA ALA A 42 1.60 -1.50 1.09
C ALA A 42 2.88 -0.72 0.75
N TRP A 43 4.05 -1.36 0.77
CA TRP A 43 5.37 -0.74 0.62
C TRP A 43 5.53 0.06 -0.68
N GLY A 44 5.01 -0.48 -1.78
CA GLY A 44 5.03 0.12 -3.12
C GLY A 44 3.81 0.96 -3.45
N GLY A 45 2.85 1.08 -2.53
CA GLY A 45 1.51 1.59 -2.82
C GLY A 45 0.56 0.53 -3.38
N SER A 46 -0.65 0.93 -3.74
CA SER A 46 -1.66 0.05 -4.34
C SER A 46 -2.27 0.72 -5.56
N LEU A 47 -2.48 -0.06 -6.63
CA LEU A 47 -3.19 0.41 -7.80
C LEU A 47 -4.66 0.74 -7.52
N GLN A 48 -5.25 0.12 -6.49
CA GLN A 48 -6.62 0.40 -6.06
C GLN A 48 -6.88 1.90 -5.82
N ILE A 49 -5.84 2.64 -5.42
CA ILE A 49 -5.90 4.08 -5.17
C ILE A 49 -6.28 4.87 -6.43
N ILE A 50 -5.93 4.39 -7.62
CA ILE A 50 -6.20 5.05 -8.89
C ILE A 50 -7.71 5.07 -9.15
N ARG A 51 -8.37 3.92 -9.00
CA ARG A 51 -9.83 3.82 -9.07
C ARG A 51 -10.52 4.67 -7.99
N LEU A 52 -9.96 4.69 -6.79
CA LEU A 52 -10.49 5.48 -5.67
C LEU A 52 -10.43 6.99 -5.97
N LEU A 53 -9.33 7.50 -6.52
CA LEU A 53 -9.17 8.91 -6.84
C LEU A 53 -9.98 9.33 -8.08
N ALA A 54 -10.09 8.46 -9.10
CA ALA A 54 -10.86 8.75 -10.31
C ALA A 54 -12.37 8.70 -10.05
N SER A 55 -12.88 7.53 -9.65
CA SER A 55 -14.33 7.24 -9.67
C SER A 55 -14.95 7.12 -8.28
N GLY A 56 -14.15 7.33 -7.23
CA GLY A 56 -14.52 6.93 -5.89
C GLY A 56 -14.49 5.42 -5.74
N LYS A 57 -14.16 4.95 -4.54
CA LYS A 57 -14.30 3.54 -4.19
C LYS A 57 -15.23 3.45 -3.00
N ILE A 58 -16.16 2.50 -3.00
CA ILE A 58 -16.80 2.13 -1.73
C ILE A 58 -15.76 1.30 -0.94
N VAL A 59 -15.16 1.90 0.08
CA VAL A 59 -14.11 1.27 0.92
C VAL A 59 -14.75 0.82 2.23
N GLY A 60 -14.95 -0.49 2.39
CA GLY A 60 -15.40 -1.08 3.65
C GLY A 60 -15.97 -2.49 3.47
N TYR A 61 -15.64 -3.40 4.40
CA TYR A 61 -16.34 -4.67 4.59
C TYR A 61 -17.83 -4.37 4.70
N ASN A 62 -18.64 -5.09 3.93
CA ASN A 62 -20.08 -4.92 3.86
C ASN A 62 -20.60 -3.59 3.28
N MET A 63 -19.79 -2.77 2.62
CA MET A 63 -20.33 -1.59 1.95
C MET A 63 -20.91 -1.82 0.54
N ASN A 64 -20.87 -3.05 0.00
CA ASN A 64 -21.76 -3.41 -1.11
C ASN A 64 -23.25 -3.23 -0.73
N GLN A 65 -23.59 -3.28 0.57
CA GLN A 65 -24.94 -3.03 1.08
C GLN A 65 -25.33 -1.55 1.00
N TYR A 66 -24.38 -0.63 1.11
CA TYR A 66 -24.59 0.83 1.03
C TYR A 66 -24.44 1.40 -0.39
N ARG A 67 -24.13 0.57 -1.40
CA ARG A 67 -24.13 1.00 -2.81
C ARG A 67 -25.49 1.56 -3.25
N ILE A 68 -26.56 1.18 -2.55
CA ILE A 68 -27.93 1.66 -2.73
C ILE A 68 -28.15 3.05 -2.07
N LEU A 69 -27.40 3.38 -1.01
CA LEU A 69 -27.61 4.60 -0.20
C LEU A 69 -26.62 5.73 -0.51
N LEU A 70 -25.39 5.42 -0.92
CA LEU A 70 -24.36 6.41 -1.24
C LEU A 70 -23.60 5.99 -2.50
N PRO A 71 -23.74 6.73 -3.61
CA PRO A 71 -22.97 6.44 -4.82
C PRO A 71 -21.47 6.70 -4.56
N PRO A 72 -20.56 5.89 -5.13
CA PRO A 72 -19.11 6.07 -4.96
C PRO A 72 -18.62 7.48 -5.28
N SER A 73 -19.24 8.15 -6.26
CA SER A 73 -18.93 9.52 -6.66
C SER A 73 -19.16 10.54 -5.54
N SER A 74 -20.15 10.33 -4.66
CA SER A 74 -20.39 11.19 -3.50
C SER A 74 -19.35 11.00 -2.40
N LEU A 75 -18.75 9.81 -2.28
CA LEU A 75 -17.66 9.55 -1.33
C LEU A 75 -16.30 10.04 -1.84
N ARG A 76 -16.18 10.27 -3.16
CA ARG A 76 -14.93 10.63 -3.82
C ARG A 76 -14.31 11.90 -3.25
N GLU A 77 -15.10 12.93 -2.95
CA GLU A 77 -14.59 14.18 -2.36
C GLU A 77 -13.95 13.95 -0.99
N MET A 78 -14.61 13.18 -0.13
CA MET A 78 -14.05 12.80 1.17
C MET A 78 -12.74 12.02 0.99
N GLN A 79 -12.74 11.04 0.08
CA GLN A 79 -11.58 10.18 -0.18
C GLN A 79 -10.37 10.93 -0.76
N ARG A 80 -10.64 11.92 -1.61
CA ARG A 80 -9.66 12.86 -2.14
C ARG A 80 -9.11 13.77 -1.05
N SER A 81 -9.92 14.18 -0.07
CA SER A 81 -9.42 15.02 1.02
C SER A 81 -8.39 14.32 1.92
N PHE A 82 -8.39 12.98 1.96
CA PHE A 82 -7.39 12.20 2.68
C PHE A 82 -6.07 12.11 1.91
N THR A 83 -5.07 12.89 2.33
CA THR A 83 -3.71 12.85 1.78
C THR A 83 -3.02 11.48 1.93
N SER A 84 -3.52 10.62 2.81
CA SER A 84 -3.09 9.22 2.90
C SER A 84 -3.39 8.43 1.62
N SER A 85 -4.44 8.79 0.88
CA SER A 85 -4.79 8.18 -0.41
C SER A 85 -3.68 8.45 -1.44
N THR A 86 -3.26 9.71 -1.59
CA THR A 86 -2.18 10.09 -2.51
C THR A 86 -0.82 9.58 -2.05
N PHE A 87 -0.58 9.48 -0.73
CA PHE A 87 0.60 8.80 -0.19
C PHE A 87 0.67 7.32 -0.57
N LEU A 88 -0.48 6.64 -0.72
CA LEU A 88 -0.53 5.23 -1.14
C LEU A 88 -0.47 5.02 -2.65
N PHE A 89 -0.31 6.08 -3.44
CA PHE A 89 -0.16 5.98 -4.89
C PHE A 89 1.05 5.09 -5.27
N PRO A 90 0.98 4.32 -6.37
CA PRO A 90 2.09 3.52 -6.86
C PRO A 90 3.37 4.34 -7.07
N ASN A 91 4.51 3.79 -6.67
CA ASN A 91 5.81 4.46 -6.77
C ASN A 91 6.80 3.76 -7.71
N TYR A 92 7.80 4.50 -8.17
CA TYR A 92 8.85 4.00 -9.05
C TYR A 92 9.80 2.97 -8.42
N ASN A 93 9.75 2.80 -7.09
CA ASN A 93 10.56 1.79 -6.41
C ASN A 93 10.02 0.38 -6.61
N VAL A 94 8.73 0.23 -6.91
CA VAL A 94 8.08 -1.08 -7.13
C VAL A 94 7.51 -1.21 -8.54
N TRP A 95 7.02 -0.11 -9.12
CA TRP A 95 6.29 -0.08 -10.37
C TRP A 95 7.14 0.50 -11.50
N SER A 96 7.03 -0.04 -12.70
CA SER A 96 7.74 0.50 -13.85
C SER A 96 7.18 1.87 -14.25
N LYS A 97 8.04 2.78 -14.71
CA LYS A 97 7.60 4.10 -15.16
C LYS A 97 6.74 4.04 -16.43
N ASP A 98 6.93 3.00 -17.23
CA ASP A 98 6.28 2.79 -18.53
C ASP A 98 5.07 1.85 -18.44
N GLU A 99 4.82 1.28 -17.27
CA GLU A 99 3.66 0.42 -17.06
C GLU A 99 2.37 1.24 -17.02
N VAL A 100 1.40 0.79 -17.82
CA VAL A 100 0.07 1.39 -17.89
C VAL A 100 -0.75 0.88 -16.72
N PHE A 101 -1.26 1.81 -15.92
CA PHE A 101 -2.15 1.48 -14.79
C PHE A 101 -3.61 1.83 -15.09
N ALA A 102 -3.84 2.73 -16.05
CA ALA A 102 -5.17 3.15 -16.46
C ALA A 102 -5.19 3.46 -17.96
N THR A 103 -6.29 3.14 -18.61
CA THR A 103 -6.55 3.47 -20.01
C THR A 103 -7.92 4.11 -20.12
N VAL A 104 -8.00 5.25 -20.81
CA VAL A 104 -9.26 5.93 -21.14
C VAL A 104 -9.36 6.01 -22.66
N SER A 105 -10.18 5.15 -23.26
CA SER A 105 -10.24 4.95 -24.72
C SER A 105 -8.83 4.71 -25.31
N ASP A 106 -8.27 5.63 -26.09
CA ASP A 106 -6.92 5.50 -26.69
C ASP A 106 -5.80 6.11 -25.83
N LYS A 107 -6.13 6.75 -24.70
CA LYS A 107 -5.15 7.40 -23.82
C LYS A 107 -4.70 6.44 -22.71
N ASN A 108 -3.40 6.25 -22.58
CA ASN A 108 -2.79 5.43 -21.52
C ASN A 108 -2.13 6.29 -20.45
N TYR A 109 -2.41 5.99 -19.19
CA TYR A 109 -1.78 6.63 -18.04
C TYR A 109 -0.75 5.69 -17.41
N THR A 110 0.43 6.25 -17.20
CA THR A 110 1.58 5.61 -16.57
C THR A 110 2.09 6.48 -15.43
N LEU A 111 3.12 6.03 -14.70
CA LEU A 111 3.75 6.86 -13.68
C LEU A 111 4.45 8.12 -14.23
N LYS A 112 4.62 8.25 -15.56
CA LYS A 112 5.11 9.48 -16.20
C LYS A 112 4.03 10.53 -16.42
N SER A 113 2.76 10.13 -16.47
CA SER A 113 1.61 10.97 -16.81
C SER A 113 0.67 11.16 -15.61
N VAL A 114 1.21 11.19 -14.39
CA VAL A 114 0.42 11.32 -13.15
C VAL A 114 -0.22 12.72 -13.05
N GLU A 115 0.49 13.76 -13.47
CA GLU A 115 -0.05 15.13 -13.52
C GLU A 115 -1.26 15.21 -14.45
N GLU A 116 -1.13 14.68 -15.68
CA GLU A 116 -2.22 14.59 -16.64
C GLU A 116 -3.41 13.80 -16.10
N PHE A 117 -3.16 12.69 -15.39
CA PHE A 117 -4.23 11.91 -14.75
C PHE A 117 -5.03 12.76 -13.76
N PHE A 118 -4.36 13.56 -12.91
CA PHE A 118 -5.05 14.43 -11.95
C PHE A 118 -5.81 15.57 -12.61
N GLN A 119 -5.29 16.11 -13.72
CA GLN A 119 -5.98 17.12 -14.54
C GLN A 119 -7.25 16.53 -15.18
N ASP A 120 -7.14 15.36 -15.81
CA ASP A 120 -8.25 14.73 -16.54
C ASP A 120 -9.41 14.27 -15.61
N ILE A 121 -9.12 14.02 -14.33
CA ILE A 121 -10.17 13.73 -13.32
C ILE A 121 -10.69 14.97 -12.59
N ASN A 122 -10.31 16.16 -13.05
CA ASN A 122 -10.59 17.48 -12.47
C ASN A 122 -10.24 17.54 -10.96
N TYR A 123 -9.02 17.12 -10.61
CA TYR A 123 -8.53 17.07 -9.24
C TYR A 123 -7.07 17.53 -9.11
N GLU A 124 -6.81 18.78 -9.52
CA GLU A 124 -5.47 19.37 -9.52
C GLU A 124 -4.83 19.43 -8.11
N VAL A 125 -5.64 19.60 -7.05
CA VAL A 125 -5.15 19.54 -5.67
C VAL A 125 -4.46 18.20 -5.38
N GLY A 126 -4.95 17.10 -5.97
CA GLY A 126 -4.36 15.78 -5.85
C GLY A 126 -2.94 15.68 -6.41
N TRP A 127 -2.62 16.44 -7.46
CA TRP A 127 -1.27 16.50 -8.00
C TRP A 127 -0.30 17.13 -6.99
N TYR A 128 -0.67 18.24 -6.37
CA TYR A 128 0.15 18.86 -5.32
C TYR A 128 0.33 17.93 -4.10
N GLN A 129 -0.74 17.24 -3.69
CA GLN A 129 -0.65 16.23 -2.62
C GLN A 129 0.28 15.08 -3.01
N TYR A 130 0.20 14.60 -4.25
CA TYR A 130 1.09 13.57 -4.78
C TYR A 130 2.54 14.05 -4.78
N GLN A 131 2.84 15.24 -5.29
CA GLN A 131 4.20 15.79 -5.27
C GLN A 131 4.78 15.88 -3.85
N ASN A 132 3.97 16.36 -2.90
CA ASN A 132 4.35 16.49 -1.49
C ASN A 132 4.50 15.15 -0.75
N THR A 133 4.01 14.04 -1.30
CA THR A 133 4.11 12.72 -0.67
C THR A 133 5.05 11.79 -1.43
N ALA A 134 5.15 11.92 -2.74
CA ALA A 134 5.96 11.06 -3.60
C ALA A 134 7.46 11.13 -3.27
N TYR A 135 7.97 12.29 -2.85
CA TYR A 135 9.38 12.42 -2.45
C TYR A 135 9.69 11.66 -1.16
N LEU A 136 8.74 11.59 -0.21
CA LEU A 136 8.85 10.82 1.05
C LEU A 136 9.08 9.33 0.79
N LEU A 137 8.77 8.89 -0.44
CA LEU A 137 8.70 7.52 -0.91
C LEU A 137 9.81 7.21 -1.91
N GLY A 138 10.62 8.21 -2.25
CA GLY A 138 11.65 8.07 -3.26
C GLY A 138 12.84 7.24 -2.81
N ASN A 139 13.15 7.28 -1.52
CA ASN A 139 14.25 6.51 -0.94
C ASN A 139 13.73 5.24 -0.26
N PHE A 140 13.54 4.16 -1.02
CA PHE A 140 13.14 2.85 -0.48
C PHE A 140 14.30 2.12 0.21
N LYS A 141 14.97 2.81 1.14
CA LYS A 141 16.12 2.31 1.90
C LYS A 141 15.68 1.36 3.00
N ALA A 142 16.51 0.36 3.30
CA ALA A 142 16.26 -0.53 4.41
C ALA A 142 16.30 0.24 5.76
N PRO A 143 15.41 -0.05 6.72
CA PRO A 143 15.35 0.68 7.99
C PRO A 143 16.44 0.28 9.00
N ASN A 144 17.27 -0.73 8.70
CA ASN A 144 18.31 -1.28 9.58
C ASN A 144 17.77 -1.78 10.92
N VAL A 145 16.58 -2.38 10.90
CA VAL A 145 15.98 -3.11 12.04
C VAL A 145 15.52 -4.47 11.55
N ALA A 146 15.40 -5.46 12.43
CA ALA A 146 14.85 -6.75 12.03
C ALA A 146 13.38 -6.58 11.59
N ILE A 147 12.98 -7.16 10.46
CA ILE A 147 11.60 -7.04 9.94
C ILE A 147 11.00 -8.42 9.69
N HIS A 148 9.74 -8.58 10.09
CA HIS A 148 8.87 -9.70 9.75
C HIS A 148 7.76 -9.18 8.84
N CYS A 149 7.84 -9.46 7.53
CA CYS A 149 6.80 -9.09 6.57
C CYS A 149 5.81 -10.23 6.39
N ILE A 150 4.58 -10.00 6.82
CA ILE A 150 3.45 -10.94 6.68
C ILE A 150 2.51 -10.37 5.63
N TYR A 151 2.18 -11.14 4.60
CA TYR A 151 1.31 -10.66 3.51
C TYR A 151 0.47 -11.78 2.91
N GLY A 152 -0.69 -11.38 2.37
CA GLY A 152 -1.59 -12.25 1.63
C GLY A 152 -1.17 -12.47 0.19
N TYR A 153 -1.60 -13.59 -0.39
CA TYR A 153 -1.56 -13.84 -1.84
C TYR A 153 -2.68 -14.80 -2.25
N GLY A 154 -2.94 -14.90 -3.55
CA GLY A 154 -3.95 -15.77 -4.14
C GLY A 154 -5.32 -15.11 -4.29
N ILE A 155 -5.44 -13.81 -4.01
CA ILE A 155 -6.70 -13.06 -4.09
C ILE A 155 -6.64 -12.07 -5.25
N GLU A 156 -7.66 -12.09 -6.09
CA GLU A 156 -7.82 -11.18 -7.22
C GLU A 156 -7.71 -9.72 -6.76
N THR A 157 -6.65 -9.05 -7.23
CA THR A 157 -6.32 -7.68 -6.85
C THR A 157 -6.20 -6.82 -8.10
N PRO A 158 -6.86 -5.65 -8.17
CA PRO A 158 -6.83 -4.82 -9.37
C PRO A 158 -5.44 -4.40 -9.85
N GLU A 159 -5.17 -4.61 -11.14
CA GLU A 159 -3.90 -4.31 -11.81
C GLU A 159 -4.00 -3.28 -12.95
N LEU A 160 -5.14 -3.21 -13.62
CA LEU A 160 -5.36 -2.27 -14.72
C LEU A 160 -6.80 -1.80 -14.71
N PHE A 161 -7.01 -0.51 -14.95
CA PHE A 161 -8.33 0.09 -15.04
C PHE A 161 -8.58 0.63 -16.44
N GLN A 162 -9.69 0.24 -17.04
CA GLN A 162 -10.09 0.69 -18.38
C GLN A 162 -11.42 1.41 -18.28
N TRP A 163 -11.44 2.65 -18.75
CA TRP A 163 -12.65 3.45 -18.91
C TRP A 163 -12.89 3.77 -20.39
N SER A 164 -14.16 3.92 -20.74
CA SER A 164 -14.55 4.63 -21.95
C SER A 164 -14.61 6.13 -21.65
N SER A 165 -14.34 6.96 -22.65
CA SER A 165 -14.35 8.44 -22.55
C SER A 165 -15.67 9.00 -22.03
N LEU A 166 -16.80 8.33 -22.30
CA LEU A 166 -18.13 8.75 -21.84
C LEU A 166 -18.35 8.57 -20.34
N TRP A 167 -17.61 7.65 -19.72
CA TRP A 167 -17.85 7.18 -18.36
C TRP A 167 -16.73 7.58 -17.39
N PHE A 168 -15.62 8.10 -17.91
CA PHE A 168 -14.51 8.62 -17.12
C PHE A 168 -14.77 10.07 -16.69
N PRO A 169 -14.49 10.46 -15.44
CA PRO A 169 -14.02 9.65 -14.33
C PRO A 169 -15.15 9.13 -13.42
N ASP A 170 -16.42 9.45 -13.67
CA ASP A 170 -17.50 9.32 -12.69
C ASP A 170 -18.03 7.90 -12.47
N TYR A 171 -17.76 6.98 -13.39
CA TYR A 171 -18.24 5.60 -13.33
C TYR A 171 -17.11 4.61 -13.12
N GLN A 172 -17.45 3.41 -12.63
CA GLN A 172 -16.46 2.39 -12.34
C GLN A 172 -15.83 1.83 -13.63
N PRO A 173 -14.49 1.60 -13.64
CA PRO A 173 -13.79 1.03 -14.78
C PRO A 173 -14.07 -0.46 -14.95
N HIS A 174 -13.84 -0.95 -16.16
CA HIS A 174 -13.49 -2.36 -16.34
C HIS A 174 -12.12 -2.62 -15.70
N THR A 175 -12.03 -3.65 -14.86
CA THR A 175 -10.84 -3.90 -14.04
C THR A 175 -10.23 -5.25 -14.42
N THR A 176 -8.95 -5.26 -14.75
CA THR A 176 -8.16 -6.50 -14.85
C THR A 176 -7.54 -6.78 -13.49
N TYR A 177 -7.56 -8.05 -13.09
CA TYR A 177 -7.08 -8.50 -11.80
C TYR A 177 -5.82 -9.34 -11.95
N GLY A 178 -4.90 -9.15 -11.01
CA GLY A 178 -3.72 -9.98 -10.81
C GLY A 178 -3.66 -10.48 -9.37
N ASP A 179 -2.48 -10.90 -8.94
CA ASP A 179 -2.27 -11.50 -7.62
C ASP A 179 -2.03 -10.45 -6.52
N GLY A 180 -2.56 -10.72 -5.32
CA GLY A 180 -2.41 -9.89 -4.13
C GLY A 180 -3.32 -10.35 -2.98
N ASP A 181 -3.67 -9.41 -2.10
CA ASP A 181 -4.53 -9.65 -0.93
C ASP A 181 -5.95 -9.07 -1.10
N GLY A 182 -6.34 -8.72 -2.32
CA GLY A 182 -7.62 -8.08 -2.67
C GLY A 182 -7.58 -6.55 -2.64
N THR A 183 -6.58 -5.95 -1.98
CA THR A 183 -6.40 -4.49 -1.91
C THR A 183 -5.03 -4.04 -2.39
N VAL A 184 -3.97 -4.75 -2.03
CA VAL A 184 -2.57 -4.42 -2.33
C VAL A 184 -1.99 -5.50 -3.22
N ASN A 185 -1.40 -5.07 -4.34
CA ASN A 185 -0.80 -5.99 -5.30
C ASN A 185 0.38 -6.73 -4.68
N ARG A 186 0.56 -8.00 -5.03
CA ARG A 186 1.61 -8.87 -4.49
C ARG A 186 3.01 -8.26 -4.59
N ARG A 187 3.34 -7.64 -5.72
CA ARG A 187 4.64 -6.96 -5.91
C ARG A 187 4.91 -5.86 -4.87
N SER A 188 3.87 -5.18 -4.41
CA SER A 188 3.95 -4.14 -3.39
C SER A 188 4.11 -4.77 -2.00
N LEU A 189 3.31 -5.79 -1.70
CA LEU A 189 3.40 -6.56 -0.46
C LEU A 189 4.79 -7.18 -0.24
N GLU A 190 5.39 -7.68 -1.32
CA GLU A 190 6.69 -8.35 -1.30
C GLU A 190 7.89 -7.41 -1.35
N ALA A 191 7.69 -6.08 -1.47
CA ALA A 191 8.80 -5.16 -1.72
C ALA A 191 9.87 -5.16 -0.62
N CYS A 192 9.53 -5.51 0.62
CA CYS A 192 10.52 -5.64 1.69
C CYS A 192 11.60 -6.73 1.41
N LYS A 193 11.34 -7.69 0.50
CA LYS A 193 12.35 -8.64 0.02
C LYS A 193 13.57 -7.95 -0.59
N LYS A 194 13.40 -6.74 -1.13
CA LYS A 194 14.50 -5.93 -1.70
C LYS A 194 15.56 -5.55 -0.67
N TRP A 195 15.23 -5.62 0.62
CA TRP A 195 16.16 -5.34 1.72
C TRP A 195 16.93 -6.56 2.23
N ILE A 196 16.63 -7.76 1.73
CA ILE A 196 17.39 -8.98 2.07
C ILE A 196 18.85 -8.77 1.64
N GLY A 197 19.79 -8.94 2.57
CA GLY A 197 21.22 -8.68 2.37
C GLY A 197 21.63 -7.20 2.34
N LYS A 198 20.67 -6.26 2.44
CA LYS A 198 20.92 -4.81 2.36
C LYS A 198 20.41 -4.03 3.59
N ASN A 199 20.10 -4.73 4.68
CA ASN A 199 19.47 -4.17 5.89
C ASN A 199 20.42 -4.04 7.08
N GLY A 200 21.67 -3.58 6.84
CA GLY A 200 22.63 -3.31 7.92
C GLY A 200 22.93 -4.52 8.82
N GLY A 201 22.94 -5.73 8.26
CA GLY A 201 23.13 -6.98 9.01
C GLY A 201 21.90 -7.49 9.77
N LYS A 202 20.78 -6.75 9.80
CA LYS A 202 19.54 -7.18 10.45
C LYS A 202 18.69 -8.05 9.53
N LYS A 203 18.06 -9.08 10.09
CA LYS A 203 17.28 -10.09 9.35
C LYS A 203 15.97 -9.53 8.80
N ILE A 204 15.64 -9.89 7.55
CA ILE A 204 14.32 -9.72 6.95
C ILE A 204 13.69 -11.11 6.80
N SER A 205 12.56 -11.34 7.44
CA SER A 205 11.78 -12.59 7.35
C SER A 205 10.48 -12.32 6.62
N THR A 206 10.10 -13.19 5.69
CA THR A 206 8.87 -13.03 4.91
C THR A 206 7.94 -14.22 5.09
N TYR A 207 6.66 -13.96 5.28
CA TYR A 207 5.62 -14.95 5.54
C TYR A 207 4.45 -14.69 4.59
N ALA A 208 4.29 -15.59 3.62
CA ALA A 208 3.21 -15.51 2.63
C ALA A 208 2.03 -16.35 3.12
N ILE A 209 0.86 -15.74 3.24
CA ILE A 209 -0.37 -16.37 3.71
C ILE A 209 -1.32 -16.53 2.52
N LYS A 210 -1.54 -17.78 2.11
CA LYS A 210 -2.46 -18.08 1.00
C LYS A 210 -3.88 -17.71 1.40
N ASP A 211 -4.60 -17.05 0.51
CA ASP A 211 -5.99 -16.60 0.72
C ASP A 211 -6.10 -15.66 1.94
N GLY A 212 -5.03 -14.92 2.24
CA GLY A 212 -5.00 -13.92 3.32
C GLY A 212 -5.53 -12.59 2.81
N GLU A 213 -6.83 -12.34 2.94
CA GLU A 213 -7.43 -11.07 2.53
C GLU A 213 -6.90 -9.90 3.38
N HIS A 214 -6.75 -8.72 2.77
CA HIS A 214 -6.04 -7.56 3.31
C HIS A 214 -6.29 -7.23 4.79
N VAL A 215 -7.53 -7.29 5.28
CA VAL A 215 -7.83 -7.06 6.70
C VAL A 215 -8.07 -8.37 7.44
N GLU A 216 -8.72 -9.35 6.80
CA GLU A 216 -9.02 -10.64 7.45
C GLU A 216 -7.75 -11.38 7.87
N ILE A 217 -6.63 -11.16 7.18
CA ILE A 217 -5.31 -11.75 7.48
C ILE A 217 -4.90 -11.55 8.95
N MET A 218 -5.34 -10.48 9.61
CA MET A 218 -5.05 -10.24 11.04
C MET A 218 -5.76 -11.22 11.97
N SER A 219 -6.96 -11.64 11.58
CA SER A 219 -7.81 -12.52 12.38
C SER A 219 -7.53 -14.00 12.12
N ARG A 220 -6.67 -14.32 11.14
CA ARG A 220 -6.33 -15.70 10.80
C ARG A 220 -5.43 -16.32 11.88
N GLU A 221 -5.83 -17.49 12.37
CA GLU A 221 -5.08 -18.24 13.39
C GLU A 221 -3.59 -18.43 13.05
N PRO A 222 -3.19 -18.82 11.82
CA PRO A 222 -1.76 -18.97 11.50
C PRO A 222 -0.95 -17.68 11.65
N VAL A 223 -1.57 -16.52 11.44
CA VAL A 223 -0.92 -15.22 11.59
C VAL A 223 -0.81 -14.85 13.06
N ILE A 224 -1.87 -15.09 13.84
CA ILE A 224 -1.86 -14.87 15.30
C ILE A 224 -0.80 -15.75 15.96
N GLU A 225 -0.72 -17.03 15.60
CA GLU A 225 0.30 -17.96 16.10
C GLU A 225 1.71 -17.53 15.70
N LEU A 226 1.89 -17.12 14.45
CA LEU A 226 3.17 -16.59 13.98
C LEU A 226 3.61 -15.36 14.80
N ILE A 227 2.70 -14.42 15.05
CA ILE A 227 2.99 -13.23 15.85
C ILE A 227 3.33 -13.62 17.29
N LYS A 228 2.56 -14.54 17.90
CA LYS A 228 2.86 -15.08 19.23
C LYS A 228 4.26 -15.69 19.27
N ASN A 229 4.64 -16.48 18.27
CA ASN A 229 5.97 -17.08 18.21
C ASN A 229 7.07 -16.02 18.09
N ILE A 230 6.88 -14.99 17.26
CA ILE A 230 7.85 -13.90 17.13
C ILE A 230 7.98 -13.10 18.45
N VAL A 231 6.89 -12.89 19.18
CA VAL A 231 6.89 -12.15 20.46
C VAL A 231 7.50 -13.00 21.58
N LEU A 232 7.03 -14.24 21.72
CA LEU A 232 7.29 -15.09 22.90
C LEU A 232 8.58 -15.91 22.80
N MET A 233 9.07 -16.26 21.60
CA MET A 233 10.38 -16.92 21.48
C MET A 233 11.55 -15.97 21.75
N ASN A 234 11.27 -14.68 21.90
CA ASN A 234 12.27 -13.63 22.07
C ASN A 234 12.15 -12.90 23.43
N SER A 235 11.29 -13.38 24.33
CA SER A 235 11.13 -12.91 25.72
C SER A 235 11.93 -13.73 26.71
#